data_AF-A0ABD3J5I2-F1
#
_entry.id   AF-A0ABD3J5I2-F1
#
_cell.length_a   1.000
_cell.length_b   1.000
_cell.length_c   1.000
_cell.angle_alpha   90.00
_cell.angle_beta   90.00
_cell.angle_gamma   90.00
#
_symmetry.space_group_name_H-M   'P 1'
#
loop_
_entity.id
_entity.type
_entity.pdbx_description
1 polymer ?
#
loop_
_entity_poly.entity_id
_entity_poly.type
_entity_poly.pdbx_seq_one_letter_code
_entity_poly.pdbx_strand_id
1 'polypeptide(L)'
;MNCYTLRPDQGKNRTYYIRAWFWYKNYNEDPEAPVFNRRPVFDLYIDVNYWATVDYIFGVEEIMYVPKADDIRVCLVNTGNGVPFISALELRALDDDIYSSGFGLLQTRGRFDLGGSLVARVR
;
A
#
# COMPACT_ATOMS: atom_id res chain seq x y z
N MET A 1 8.58 -7.94 -12.23
CA MET A 1 7.99 -6.76 -11.57
C MET A 1 6.56 -6.65 -12.09
N ASN A 2 5.58 -6.64 -11.19
CA ASN A 2 4.15 -6.54 -11.54
C ASN A 2 3.67 -5.16 -11.12
N CYS A 3 2.97 -4.44 -12.01
CA CYS A 3 2.48 -3.09 -11.72
C CYS A 3 0.98 -2.99 -11.96
N TYR A 4 0.31 -2.31 -11.04
CA TYR A 4 -1.11 -1.97 -11.12
C TYR A 4 -1.23 -0.49 -11.49
N THR A 5 -2.03 -0.19 -12.52
CA THR A 5 -2.30 1.18 -12.93
C THR A 5 -3.62 1.63 -12.32
N LEU A 6 -3.55 2.66 -11.48
CA LEU A 6 -4.69 3.35 -10.89
C LEU A 6 -4.96 4.62 -11.69
N ARG A 7 -6.22 4.83 -12.10
CA ARG A 7 -6.65 6.00 -12.86
C ARG A 7 -7.61 6.84 -12.01
N PRO A 8 -7.12 7.79 -11.21
CA PRO A 8 -8.00 8.62 -10.41
C PRO A 8 -8.89 9.54 -11.26
N ASP A 9 -10.17 9.64 -10.91
CA ASP A 9 -11.14 10.47 -11.63
C ASP A 9 -10.80 11.97 -11.62
N GLN A 10 -10.16 12.45 -10.54
CA GLN A 10 -9.76 13.85 -10.43
C GLN A 10 -8.39 14.15 -11.08
N GLY A 11 -7.73 13.14 -11.68
CA GLY A 11 -6.47 13.28 -12.40
C GLY A 11 -5.27 13.65 -11.53
N LYS A 12 -4.25 14.24 -12.15
CA LYS A 12 -2.99 14.62 -11.48
C LYS A 12 -3.11 15.84 -10.56
N ASN A 13 -2.07 16.08 -9.76
CA ASN A 13 -1.92 17.23 -8.85
C ASN A 13 -3.01 17.32 -7.78
N ARG A 14 -3.64 16.20 -7.45
CA ARG A 14 -4.60 16.05 -6.36
C ARG A 14 -4.06 15.09 -5.33
N THR A 15 -4.50 15.26 -4.09
CA THR A 15 -4.07 14.38 -3.01
C THR A 15 -4.87 13.09 -3.00
N TYR A 16 -4.18 11.96 -3.12
CA TYR A 16 -4.80 10.64 -3.03
C TYR A 16 -4.28 9.88 -1.82
N TYR A 17 -5.19 9.22 -1.13
CA TYR A 17 -4.89 8.25 -0.11
C TYR A 17 -4.99 6.85 -0.71
N ILE A 18 -3.88 6.11 -0.62
CA ILE A 18 -3.72 4.79 -1.24
C ILE A 18 -3.39 3.78 -0.16
N ARG A 19 -4.08 2.64 -0.19
CA ARG A 19 -3.85 1.53 0.74
C ARG A 19 -3.60 0.24 -0.02
N ALA A 20 -2.52 -0.45 0.33
CA ALA A 20 -2.23 -1.79 -0.14
C ALA A 20 -2.41 -2.77 1.01
N TRP A 21 -3.33 -3.73 0.83
CA TRP A 21 -3.59 -4.77 1.81
C TRP A 21 -2.88 -6.06 1.45
N PHE A 22 -2.28 -6.66 2.47
CA PHE A 22 -1.59 -7.93 2.38
C PHE A 22 -2.23 -8.89 3.35
N TRP A 23 -2.74 -10.00 2.82
CA TRP A 23 -3.08 -11.18 3.58
C TRP A 23 -2.54 -12.37 2.82
N TYR A 24 -1.36 -12.85 3.22
CA TYR A 24 -0.75 -14.03 2.64
C TYR A 24 -1.37 -15.30 3.23
N LYS A 25 -1.85 -16.16 2.34
CA LYS A 25 -1.91 -17.60 2.56
C LYS A 25 -1.03 -18.21 1.47
N ASN A 26 -0.58 -19.46 1.58
CA ASN A 26 0.19 -20.11 0.51
C ASN A 26 -0.67 -20.25 -0.77
N TYR A 27 -0.81 -19.17 -1.53
CA TYR A 27 -1.66 -19.05 -2.72
C TYR A 27 -1.09 -19.81 -3.91
N ASN A 28 0.21 -20.09 -3.88
CA ASN A 28 0.91 -20.77 -4.95
C ASN A 28 1.01 -22.28 -4.70
N GLU A 29 0.39 -22.78 -3.61
CA GLU A 29 0.37 -24.19 -3.23
C GLU A 29 1.76 -24.85 -3.24
N ASP A 30 2.82 -24.09 -2.96
CA ASP A 30 4.19 -24.62 -2.96
C ASP A 30 4.29 -25.72 -1.89
N PRO A 31 4.45 -27.01 -2.30
CA PRO A 31 4.41 -28.15 -1.39
C PRO A 31 5.64 -28.20 -0.48
N GLU A 32 6.71 -27.47 -0.80
CA GLU A 32 7.93 -27.38 0.01
C GLU A 32 7.96 -26.18 0.96
N ALA A 33 6.91 -25.34 0.98
CA ALA A 33 6.87 -24.17 1.84
C ALA A 33 6.37 -24.53 3.26
N PRO A 34 7.23 -24.51 4.30
CA PRO A 34 6.75 -24.60 5.68
C PRO A 34 5.87 -23.38 6.00
N VAL A 35 4.65 -23.66 6.48
CA VAL A 35 3.51 -22.72 6.62
C VAL A 35 3.83 -21.40 7.34
N PHE A 36 4.88 -21.35 8.18
CA PHE A 36 5.20 -20.19 9.01
C PHE A 36 6.45 -19.40 8.63
N ASN A 37 7.33 -19.89 7.73
CA ASN A 37 8.68 -19.31 7.57
C ASN A 37 9.08 -18.86 6.15
N ARG A 38 8.12 -18.75 5.22
CA ARG A 38 8.34 -18.30 3.83
C ARG A 38 7.36 -17.19 3.39
N ARG A 39 7.11 -16.20 4.24
CA ARG A 39 6.39 -14.98 3.83
C ARG A 39 7.19 -14.30 2.70
N PRO A 40 6.59 -13.97 1.53
CA PRO A 40 7.32 -13.31 0.47
C PRO A 40 7.88 -11.97 0.94
N VAL A 41 9.13 -11.65 0.56
CA VAL A 41 9.71 -10.33 0.79
C VAL A 41 9.86 -9.60 -0.52
N PHE A 42 9.28 -8.41 -0.63
CA PHE A 42 9.28 -7.63 -1.86
C PHE A 42 9.10 -6.14 -1.57
N ASP A 43 9.52 -5.30 -2.51
CA ASP A 43 9.38 -3.86 -2.38
C ASP A 43 8.15 -3.35 -3.12
N LEU A 44 7.51 -2.35 -2.54
CA LEU A 44 6.48 -1.54 -3.14
C LEU A 44 7.07 -0.23 -3.64
N TYR A 45 6.70 0.12 -4.87
CA TYR A 45 6.99 1.42 -5.46
C TYR A 45 5.68 2.08 -5.87
N ILE A 46 5.60 3.38 -5.63
CA ILE A 46 4.58 4.25 -6.21
C ILE A 46 5.23 5.16 -7.26
N ASP A 47 4.84 4.93 -8.51
CA ASP A 47 5.57 5.34 -9.70
C ASP A 47 7.04 4.94 -9.65
N VAL A 48 7.93 5.89 -9.39
CA VAL A 48 9.38 5.66 -9.28
C VAL A 48 9.89 5.80 -7.84
N ASN A 49 9.00 6.09 -6.89
CA ASN A 49 9.35 6.33 -5.50
C ASN A 49 9.19 5.04 -4.69
N TYR A 50 10.21 4.72 -3.90
CA TYR A 50 10.11 3.64 -2.92
C TYR A 50 9.01 3.98 -1.91
N TRP A 51 8.15 3.01 -1.62
CA TRP A 51 7.07 3.13 -0.65
C TRP A 51 7.40 2.32 0.60
N ALA A 52 7.56 1.01 0.48
CA ALA A 52 7.80 0.12 1.62
C ALA A 52 8.37 -1.23 1.17
N THR A 53 9.02 -1.94 2.09
CA THR A 53 9.31 -3.38 1.95
C THR A 53 8.22 -4.13 2.69
N VAL A 54 7.48 -4.98 1.97
CA VAL A 54 6.53 -5.90 2.56
C VAL A 54 7.30 -7.14 2.97
N ASP A 55 7.32 -7.40 4.26
CA ASP A 55 7.95 -8.59 4.79
C ASP A 55 6.98 -9.48 5.55
N TYR A 56 5.70 -9.15 5.70
CA TYR A 56 4.76 -9.78 6.64
C TYR A 56 3.64 -10.60 5.99
N ILE A 57 3.00 -11.46 6.81
CA ILE A 57 1.87 -12.30 6.38
C ILE A 57 0.60 -11.45 6.28
N PHE A 58 0.36 -10.58 7.26
CA PHE A 58 -0.79 -9.69 7.29
C PHE A 58 -0.36 -8.27 7.64
N GLY A 59 -0.85 -7.30 6.88
CA GLY A 59 -0.63 -5.89 7.17
C GLY A 59 -1.18 -4.98 6.07
N VAL A 60 -1.05 -3.69 6.30
CA VAL A 60 -1.49 -2.65 5.39
C VAL A 60 -0.38 -1.62 5.25
N GLU A 61 -0.05 -1.28 4.01
CA GLU A 61 0.77 -0.11 3.71
C GLU A 61 -0.13 1.03 3.29
N GLU A 62 0.12 2.22 3.84
CA GLU A 62 -0.71 3.39 3.61
C GLU A 62 0.15 4.60 3.22
N ILE A 63 -0.26 5.28 2.16
CA ILE A 63 0.46 6.44 1.63
C ILE A 63 -0.51 7.51 1.14
N MET A 64 -0.11 8.76 1.34
CA MET A 64 -0.69 9.90 0.65
C MET A 64 0.23 10.32 -0.48
N TYR A 65 -0.31 10.48 -1.67
CA TYR A 65 0.46 10.72 -2.88
C TYR A 65 -0.19 11.77 -3.76
N VAL A 66 0.63 12.69 -4.27
CA VAL A 66 0.24 13.71 -5.25
C VAL A 66 0.91 13.36 -6.58
N PRO A 67 0.20 12.67 -7.49
CA PRO A 67 0.78 12.25 -8.75
C PRO A 67 0.99 13.42 -9.70
N LYS A 68 2.07 13.37 -10.46
CA LYS A 68 2.38 14.34 -11.52
C LYS A 68 1.83 13.94 -12.89
N ALA A 69 1.35 12.70 -13.00
CA ALA A 69 0.73 12.13 -14.19
C ALA A 69 -0.72 11.73 -13.87
N ASP A 70 -1.52 11.56 -14.92
CA ASP A 70 -2.96 11.26 -14.78
C ASP A 70 -3.23 9.82 -14.32
N ASP A 71 -2.24 8.94 -14.44
CA ASP A 71 -2.24 7.58 -13.93
C ASP A 71 -1.18 7.43 -12.83
N ILE A 72 -1.48 6.61 -11.82
CA ILE A 72 -0.57 6.24 -10.72
C ILE A 72 -0.20 4.77 -10.90
N ARG A 73 1.09 4.43 -10.86
CA ARG A 73 1.53 3.03 -10.89
C ARG A 73 1.94 2.54 -9.52
N VAL A 74 1.38 1.43 -9.07
CA VAL A 74 1.84 0.71 -7.87
C VAL A 74 2.52 -0.57 -8.32
N CYS A 75 3.83 -0.66 -8.09
CA CYS A 75 4.66 -1.76 -8.57
C CYS A 75 5.17 -2.60 -7.41
N LEU A 76 5.06 -3.92 -7.58
CA LEU A 76 5.61 -4.94 -6.70
C LEU A 76 6.90 -5.48 -7.33
N VAL A 77 8.02 -5.27 -6.63
CA VAL A 77 9.37 -5.61 -7.08
C VAL A 77 9.89 -6.80 -6.27
N ASN A 78 10.14 -7.91 -6.96
CA ASN A 78 10.66 -9.12 -6.31
C ASN A 78 12.11 -8.92 -5.87
N THR A 79 12.40 -9.21 -4.59
CA THR A 79 13.76 -9.16 -4.02
C THR A 79 14.50 -10.51 -4.07
N GLY A 80 13.89 -11.54 -4.66
CA GLY A 80 14.40 -12.91 -4.72
C GLY A 80 13.83 -13.84 -3.64
N ASN A 81 13.00 -13.32 -2.74
CA ASN A 81 12.51 -14.03 -1.55
C ASN A 81 11.02 -14.42 -1.66
N GLY A 82 10.61 -15.01 -2.79
CA GLY A 82 9.23 -15.44 -3.05
C GLY A 82 8.53 -14.62 -4.14
N VAL A 83 7.25 -14.89 -4.37
CA VAL A 83 6.45 -14.18 -5.39
C VAL A 83 5.72 -13.01 -4.73
N PRO A 84 5.91 -11.76 -5.19
CA PRO A 84 5.16 -10.63 -4.68
C PRO A 84 3.64 -10.80 -4.87
N PHE A 85 2.85 -10.38 -3.89
CA PHE A 85 1.40 -10.49 -3.92
C PHE A 85 0.76 -9.21 -3.37
N ILE A 86 -0.49 -8.96 -3.74
CA ILE A 86 -1.33 -7.91 -3.15
C ILE A 86 -2.76 -8.43 -3.10
N SER A 87 -3.41 -8.29 -1.94
CA SER A 87 -4.77 -8.82 -1.74
C SER A 87 -5.83 -7.80 -2.14
N ALA A 88 -5.59 -6.52 -1.83
CA ALA A 88 -6.42 -5.42 -2.29
C ALA A 88 -5.59 -4.15 -2.45
N LEU A 89 -5.96 -3.32 -3.43
CA LEU A 89 -5.39 -2.00 -3.66
C LEU A 89 -6.53 -1.00 -3.72
N GLU A 90 -6.51 -0.04 -2.82
CA GLU A 90 -7.56 0.97 -2.68
C GLU A 90 -7.02 2.36 -3.02
N LEU A 91 -7.83 3.13 -3.73
CA LEU A 91 -7.57 4.52 -4.09
C LEU A 91 -8.73 5.39 -3.59
N ARG A 92 -8.42 6.46 -2.86
CA ARG A 92 -9.39 7.45 -2.40
C ARG A 92 -8.86 8.86 -2.64
N ALA A 93 -9.65 9.72 -3.28
CA ALA A 93 -9.37 11.14 -3.35
C ALA A 93 -9.56 11.79 -1.95
N LEU A 94 -8.66 12.68 -1.58
CA LEU A 94 -8.77 13.51 -0.39
C LEU A 94 -8.93 14.98 -0.76
N ASP A 95 -9.54 15.75 0.13
CA ASP A 95 -9.55 17.20 0.00
C ASP A 95 -8.13 17.74 0.30
N ASP A 96 -7.66 18.66 -0.53
CA ASP A 96 -6.26 19.12 -0.55
C ASP A 96 -5.86 19.92 0.71
N ASP A 97 -6.83 20.32 1.52
CA ASP A 97 -6.70 21.11 2.75
C ASP A 97 -6.43 20.26 4.01
N ILE A 98 -6.68 18.95 3.97
CA ILE A 98 -6.52 18.07 5.16
C ILE A 98 -5.04 17.83 5.48
N TYR A 99 -4.16 17.82 4.47
CA TYR A 99 -2.73 17.56 4.62
C TYR A 99 -1.91 18.34 3.59
N SER A 100 -1.73 19.63 3.83
CA SER A 100 -0.81 20.45 3.02
C SER A 100 0.63 20.16 3.43
N SER A 101 1.28 19.22 2.74
CA SER A 101 2.73 19.09 2.79
C SER A 101 3.34 19.58 1.48
N GLY A 102 4.44 20.33 1.55
CA GLY A 102 5.24 20.67 0.36
C GLY A 102 5.88 19.45 -0.33
N PHE A 103 5.73 18.26 0.26
CA PHE A 103 6.20 16.99 -0.28
C PHE A 103 5.05 16.28 -1.02
N GLY A 104 5.33 15.70 -2.19
CA GLY A 104 4.31 14.97 -2.97
C GLY A 104 4.03 13.54 -2.49
N LEU A 105 4.65 13.11 -1.39
CA LEU A 105 4.55 11.76 -0.85
C LEU A 105 4.68 11.78 0.68
N LEU A 106 3.72 11.17 1.37
CA LEU A 106 3.73 10.99 2.82
C LEU A 106 3.35 9.55 3.19
N GLN A 107 4.25 8.82 3.85
CA GLN A 107 3.97 7.48 4.36
C GLN A 107 3.37 7.55 5.77
N THR A 108 2.30 6.81 6.01
CA THR A 108 1.69 6.74 7.35
C THR A 108 2.52 5.83 8.24
N ARG A 109 2.98 6.34 9.39
CA ARG A 109 3.69 5.54 10.41
C ARG A 109 2.76 4.96 11.48
N GLY A 110 1.67 5.66 11.78
CA GLY A 110 0.67 5.23 12.75
C GLY A 110 -0.44 6.26 12.86
N ARG A 111 -1.63 5.80 13.26
CA ARG A 111 -2.74 6.67 13.68
C ARG A 111 -3.11 6.29 15.10
N PHE A 112 -3.16 7.29 15.98
CA PHE A 112 -3.44 7.09 17.40
C PHE A 112 -4.60 7.99 17.78
N ASP A 113 -5.63 7.39 18.38
CA ASP A 113 -6.68 8.11 19.08
C ASP A 113 -6.28 8.19 20.56
N LEU A 114 -5.97 9.39 21.04
CA LEU A 114 -5.52 9.62 22.40
C LEU A 114 -6.72 10.05 23.25
N GLY A 115 -7.14 9.17 24.17
CA GLY A 115 -8.23 9.45 25.11
C GLY A 115 -9.62 8.94 24.68
N GLY A 116 -9.74 8.28 23.52
CA GLY A 116 -10.97 7.61 23.11
C GLY A 116 -11.21 6.29 23.88
N SER A 117 -12.42 6.10 24.42
CA SER A 117 -12.87 4.76 24.81
C SER A 117 -13.06 3.93 23.54
N LEU A 118 -12.47 2.74 23.47
CA LEU A 118 -12.63 1.78 22.36
C LEU A 118 -14.12 1.43 22.14
N VAL A 119 -14.84 2.26 21.40
CA VAL A 119 -16.12 1.89 20.81
C VAL A 119 -15.78 1.49 19.38
N ALA A 120 -15.55 0.19 19.19
CA ALA A 120 -15.50 -0.37 17.85
C ALA A 120 -16.83 -0.05 17.15
N ARG A 121 -16.82 0.92 16.23
CA ARG A 121 -17.97 1.14 15.36
C ARG A 121 -17.98 -0.01 14.35
N VAL A 122 -18.86 -0.98 14.59
CA VAL A 122 -19.29 -1.93 13.56
C VAL A 122 -19.96 -1.09 12.47
N ARG A 123 -19.37 -1.09 11.27
CA ARG A 123 -20.04 -0.66 10.04
C ARG A 123 -20.54 -1.87 9.31
#